data_AF-A0A9X2K6K1-F1
#
_entry.id   AF-A0A9X2K6K1-F1
#
_cell.length_a   1.000
_cell.length_b   1.000
_cell.length_c   1.000
_cell.angle_alpha   90.00
_cell.angle_beta   90.00
_cell.angle_gamma   90.00
#
_symmetry.space_group_name_H-M   'P 1'
#
loop_
_entity.id
_entity.type
_entity.pdbx_description
1 polymer ?
#
loop_
_entity_poly.entity_id
_entity_poly.type
_entity_poly.pdbx_seq_one_letter_code
_entity_poly.pdbx_strand_id
1 'polypeptide(L)'
;MRARALMLLVAAMTPVACQAAPADPAPSPAPSSPPPAIVRSDGSSCPDHPTPACTGALRGTELTKVALNTEDVAFRVRTSGAVLDGVHVPGHLLIHADDVTIRNSVIDGDVINADGPQSFRFTITDSTVGTTGKCEPLPGIGHDKYKATRVLVQGHSDGFRVSGDDVEIRDSYVKLCSRAGDHSDGIQAYNGGKGLLFHHNTVDQREAKDITAPVFLVDEKSRDVVVTDNLVMGGTYSIQVRNARGRQVVRGNKLVDKSWVYGPVDSECARTEWAGNELVTIDENYRVTSIVGPLACAGES
;
A
#
# COMPACT_ATOMS: atom_id res chain seq x y z
N MET A 1 16.28 -47.25 97.55
CA MET A 1 16.37 -47.45 96.08
C MET A 1 15.98 -46.17 95.38
N ARG A 2 16.93 -45.42 94.80
CA ARG A 2 16.67 -44.34 93.84
C ARG A 2 17.80 -44.33 92.82
N ALA A 3 17.54 -44.84 91.62
CA ALA A 3 18.45 -44.81 90.49
C ALA A 3 18.33 -43.44 89.79
N ARG A 4 19.47 -42.80 89.51
CA ARG A 4 19.57 -41.62 88.65
C ARG A 4 19.90 -42.10 87.23
N ALA A 5 19.03 -41.78 86.27
CA ALA A 5 19.26 -42.04 84.85
C ALA A 5 20.05 -40.89 84.22
N LEU A 6 21.05 -41.26 83.42
CA LEU A 6 21.98 -40.41 82.71
C LEU A 6 21.37 -40.06 81.33
N MET A 7 21.22 -38.77 81.02
CA MET A 7 20.74 -38.29 79.72
C MET A 7 21.95 -38.07 78.79
N LEU A 8 22.02 -38.81 77.67
CA LEU A 8 22.96 -38.57 76.59
C LEU A 8 22.37 -37.53 75.60
N LEU A 9 23.10 -36.44 75.37
CA LEU A 9 22.85 -35.50 74.28
C LEU A 9 23.55 -36.02 73.02
N VAL A 10 22.79 -36.24 71.94
CA VAL A 10 23.35 -36.53 70.60
C VAL A 10 23.31 -35.25 69.78
N ALA A 11 24.48 -34.75 69.41
CA ALA A 11 24.63 -33.61 68.50
C ALA A 11 24.55 -34.09 67.04
N ALA A 12 23.53 -33.65 66.31
CA ALA A 12 23.40 -33.89 64.88
C ALA A 12 24.14 -32.80 64.10
N MET A 13 25.19 -33.18 63.36
CA MET A 13 25.86 -32.30 62.39
C MET A 13 25.13 -32.39 61.05
N THR A 14 24.59 -31.28 60.58
CA THR A 14 24.01 -31.14 59.25
C THR A 14 25.09 -30.77 58.23
N PRO A 15 25.14 -31.40 57.04
CA PRO A 15 26.07 -31.03 56.00
C PRO A 15 25.63 -29.73 55.31
N VAL A 16 26.53 -28.76 55.23
CA VAL A 16 26.34 -27.53 54.47
C VAL A 16 26.62 -27.84 53.00
N ALA A 17 25.57 -27.87 52.17
CA ALA A 17 25.68 -28.00 50.73
C ALA A 17 26.06 -26.63 50.12
N CYS A 18 27.15 -26.60 49.35
CA CYS A 18 27.58 -25.43 48.60
C CYS A 18 26.61 -25.20 47.43
N GLN A 19 25.72 -24.21 47.53
CA GLN A 19 24.86 -23.78 46.42
C GLN A 19 25.68 -22.93 45.44
N ALA A 20 25.88 -23.46 44.23
CA ALA A 20 26.42 -22.68 43.11
C ALA A 20 25.42 -21.58 42.72
N ALA A 21 25.92 -20.36 42.50
CA ALA A 21 25.11 -19.24 42.04
C ALA A 21 24.46 -19.56 40.67
N PRO A 22 23.18 -19.21 40.46
CA PRO A 22 22.51 -19.43 39.18
C PRO A 22 23.21 -18.61 38.09
N ALA A 23 23.53 -19.26 36.98
CA ALA A 23 24.09 -18.61 35.80
C ALA A 23 23.07 -17.63 35.21
N ASP A 24 23.51 -16.45 34.80
CA ASP A 24 22.67 -15.48 34.10
C ASP A 24 22.06 -16.11 32.84
N PRO A 25 20.75 -15.90 32.59
CA PRO A 25 20.11 -16.41 31.38
C PRO A 25 20.79 -15.80 30.15
N ALA A 26 21.16 -16.66 29.20
CA ALA A 26 21.74 -16.23 27.93
C ALA A 26 20.81 -15.21 27.24
N PRO A 27 21.37 -14.14 26.61
CA PRO A 27 20.56 -13.17 25.90
C PRO A 27 19.72 -13.87 24.83
N SER A 28 18.41 -13.64 24.86
CA SER A 28 17.47 -14.18 23.86
C SER A 28 17.91 -13.72 22.47
N PRO A 29 17.94 -14.61 21.45
CA PRO A 29 18.25 -14.21 20.10
C PRO A 29 17.26 -13.12 19.64
N ALA A 30 17.78 -12.07 19.00
CA ALA A 30 16.95 -11.04 18.39
C ALA A 30 15.97 -11.69 17.39
N PRO A 31 14.70 -11.27 17.34
CA PRO A 31 13.73 -11.81 16.40
C PRO A 31 14.27 -11.66 14.97
N SER A 32 14.37 -12.77 14.25
CA SER A 32 14.75 -12.79 12.85
C SER A 32 13.70 -12.03 12.05
N SER A 33 14.14 -11.11 11.19
CA SER A 33 13.23 -10.40 10.28
C SER A 33 12.50 -11.42 9.38
N PRO A 34 11.19 -11.27 9.15
CA PRO A 34 10.48 -12.15 8.21
C PRO A 34 11.09 -12.04 6.80
N PRO A 35 10.98 -13.11 5.97
CA PRO A 35 11.41 -13.06 4.58
C PRO A 35 10.70 -11.93 3.82
N PRO A 36 11.36 -11.25 2.87
CA PRO A 36 10.74 -10.18 2.11
C PRO A 36 9.55 -10.68 1.29
N ALA A 37 8.42 -9.96 1.35
CA ALA A 37 7.21 -10.30 0.60
C ALA A 37 7.37 -10.11 -0.92
N ILE A 38 8.25 -9.20 -1.33
CA ILE A 38 8.54 -8.89 -2.74
C ILE A 38 10.06 -8.90 -2.95
N VAL A 39 10.53 -9.63 -3.97
CA VAL A 39 11.92 -9.62 -4.44
C VAL A 39 11.95 -9.25 -5.91
N ARG A 40 12.76 -8.26 -6.26
CA ARG A 40 12.86 -7.71 -7.63
C ARG A 40 14.10 -8.21 -8.35
N SER A 41 14.10 -8.04 -9.67
CA SER A 41 15.20 -8.43 -10.55
C SER A 41 16.50 -7.66 -10.30
N ASP A 42 16.41 -6.43 -9.79
CA ASP A 42 17.56 -5.61 -9.37
C ASP A 42 18.07 -5.94 -7.96
N GLY A 43 17.50 -6.97 -7.32
CA GLY A 43 17.84 -7.38 -5.95
C GLY A 43 17.21 -6.52 -4.86
N SER A 44 16.46 -5.47 -5.21
CA SER A 44 15.66 -4.74 -4.22
C SER A 44 14.51 -5.60 -3.70
N SER A 45 14.13 -5.40 -2.44
CA SER A 45 13.08 -6.20 -1.80
C SER A 45 12.23 -5.36 -0.88
N CYS A 46 10.94 -5.67 -0.79
CA CYS A 46 10.06 -5.08 0.21
C CYS A 46 10.08 -5.95 1.47
N PRO A 47 10.21 -5.37 2.67
CA PRO A 47 10.21 -6.14 3.90
C PRO A 47 8.84 -6.82 4.12
N ASP A 48 7.77 -6.04 4.11
CA ASP A 48 6.38 -6.48 4.33
C ASP A 48 5.51 -5.89 3.22
N HIS A 49 5.05 -4.64 3.37
CA HIS A 49 4.29 -3.94 2.34
C HIS A 49 5.20 -3.20 1.34
N PRO A 50 4.67 -2.78 0.17
CA PRO A 50 5.42 -1.97 -0.78
C PRO A 50 5.92 -0.66 -0.17
N THR A 51 7.13 -0.26 -0.53
CA THR A 51 7.73 0.99 -0.09
C THR A 51 8.32 1.72 -1.30
N PRO A 52 8.69 3.01 -1.19
CA PRO A 52 9.44 3.68 -2.24
C PRO A 52 10.76 2.96 -2.58
N ALA A 53 11.28 2.15 -1.65
CA ALA A 53 12.55 1.47 -1.84
C ALA A 53 12.49 0.22 -2.73
N CYS A 54 11.29 -0.28 -3.03
CA CYS A 54 11.09 -1.52 -3.78
C CYS A 54 9.94 -1.41 -4.79
N THR A 55 9.46 -0.19 -5.07
CA THR A 55 8.50 0.12 -6.12
C THR A 55 9.11 1.15 -7.07
N GLY A 56 8.47 1.34 -8.23
CA GLY A 56 8.95 2.28 -9.23
C GLY A 56 9.90 1.66 -10.24
N ALA A 57 10.50 2.52 -11.06
CA ALA A 57 11.57 2.14 -11.98
C ALA A 57 12.74 1.49 -11.23
N LEU A 58 13.28 0.40 -11.78
CA LEU A 58 14.45 -0.28 -11.21
C LEU A 58 15.60 0.71 -11.06
N ARG A 59 16.24 0.73 -9.88
CA ARG A 59 17.31 1.70 -9.62
C ARG A 59 18.51 1.42 -10.52
N GLY A 60 19.14 2.47 -11.02
CA GLY A 60 20.30 2.35 -11.90
C GLY A 60 19.97 1.91 -13.33
N THR A 61 18.69 1.79 -13.69
CA THR A 61 18.29 1.58 -15.08
C THR A 61 18.68 2.79 -15.90
N GLU A 62 19.41 2.57 -16.99
CA GLU A 62 19.62 3.59 -18.01
C GLU A 62 18.31 3.78 -18.79
N LEU A 63 17.76 4.99 -18.74
CA LEU A 63 16.50 5.30 -19.38
C LEU A 63 16.70 5.99 -20.72
N THR A 64 16.05 5.47 -21.76
CA THR A 64 15.97 6.13 -23.05
C THR A 64 14.91 7.22 -22.99
N LYS A 65 15.33 8.49 -23.00
CA LYS A 65 14.39 9.60 -23.05
C LYS A 65 13.67 9.63 -24.40
N VAL A 66 12.35 9.59 -24.39
CA VAL A 66 11.53 9.70 -25.61
C VAL A 66 11.21 11.16 -25.94
N ALA A 67 11.10 11.46 -27.23
CA ALA A 67 10.60 12.75 -27.69
C ALA A 67 9.08 12.81 -27.54
N LEU A 68 8.57 13.89 -26.94
CA LEU A 68 7.14 14.16 -26.86
C LEU A 68 6.59 14.36 -28.28
N ASN A 69 5.35 13.90 -28.53
CA ASN A 69 4.76 13.88 -29.88
C ASN A 69 3.32 14.45 -29.90
N THR A 70 2.89 15.06 -28.80
CA THR A 70 1.61 15.74 -28.65
C THR A 70 1.86 17.05 -27.90
N GLU A 71 1.78 18.15 -28.65
CA GLU A 71 1.83 19.54 -28.13
C GLU A 71 3.05 19.84 -27.23
N ASP A 72 4.17 19.14 -27.43
CA ASP A 72 5.39 19.23 -26.61
C ASP A 72 5.17 19.02 -25.09
N VAL A 73 4.05 18.40 -24.71
CA VAL A 73 3.70 18.10 -23.30
C VAL A 73 3.49 16.61 -23.03
N ALA A 74 3.23 15.82 -24.08
CA ALA A 74 2.92 14.40 -23.92
C ALA A 74 3.53 13.50 -24.98
N PHE A 75 3.81 12.26 -24.59
CA PHE A 75 4.12 11.15 -25.48
C PHE A 75 2.89 10.28 -25.64
N ARG A 76 2.37 10.18 -26.86
CA ARG A 76 1.19 9.40 -27.19
C ARG A 76 1.55 8.13 -27.94
N VAL A 77 1.13 7.01 -27.40
CA VAL A 77 1.25 5.67 -27.99
C VAL A 77 0.00 5.39 -28.82
N ARG A 78 0.18 5.01 -30.09
CA ARG A 78 -0.92 4.70 -31.04
C ARG A 78 -0.82 3.31 -31.67
N THR A 79 0.17 2.53 -31.27
CA THR A 79 0.41 1.20 -31.82
C THR A 79 -0.04 0.16 -30.79
N SER A 80 -1.02 -0.67 -31.15
CA SER A 80 -1.45 -1.75 -30.29
C SER A 80 -0.31 -2.73 -30.03
N GLY A 81 -0.19 -3.23 -28.80
CA GLY A 81 0.92 -4.11 -28.41
C GLY A 81 2.28 -3.41 -28.28
N ALA A 82 2.33 -2.08 -28.30
CA ALA A 82 3.58 -1.35 -28.09
C ALA A 82 4.18 -1.65 -26.71
N VAL A 83 5.51 -1.73 -26.65
CA VAL A 83 6.26 -1.95 -25.42
C VAL A 83 7.15 -0.75 -25.16
N LEU A 84 6.94 -0.09 -24.01
CA LEU A 84 7.81 0.93 -23.47
C LEU A 84 8.61 0.30 -22.32
N ASP A 85 9.89 0.02 -22.57
CA ASP A 85 10.78 -0.64 -21.63
C ASP A 85 12.03 0.23 -21.42
N GLY A 86 12.30 0.60 -20.17
CA GLY A 86 13.47 1.42 -19.87
C GLY A 86 13.40 2.81 -20.49
N VAL A 87 12.21 3.43 -20.55
CA VAL A 87 12.05 4.78 -21.14
C VAL A 87 11.82 5.86 -20.09
N HIS A 88 12.26 7.07 -20.40
CA HIS A 88 11.88 8.29 -19.68
C HIS A 88 10.94 9.13 -20.55
N VAL A 89 9.70 9.31 -20.10
CA VAL A 89 8.72 10.22 -20.71
C VAL A 89 8.76 11.54 -19.93
N PRO A 90 9.30 12.64 -20.50
CA PRO A 90 9.46 13.90 -19.80
C PRO A 90 8.17 14.74 -19.73
N GLY A 91 7.01 14.08 -19.64
CA GLY A 91 5.68 14.66 -19.73
C GLY A 91 4.61 13.61 -19.46
N HIS A 92 3.38 13.85 -19.94
CA HIS A 92 2.29 12.89 -19.80
C HIS A 92 2.46 11.71 -20.78
N LEU A 93 1.99 10.53 -20.37
CA LEU A 93 1.92 9.35 -21.22
C LEU A 93 0.46 9.10 -21.62
N LEU A 94 0.16 9.27 -22.90
CA LEU A 94 -1.17 9.04 -23.45
C LEU A 94 -1.23 7.68 -24.14
N ILE A 95 -2.05 6.77 -23.62
CA ILE A 95 -2.26 5.43 -24.17
C ILE A 95 -3.49 5.43 -25.05
N HIS A 96 -3.31 5.56 -26.36
CA HIS A 96 -4.39 5.58 -27.36
C HIS A 96 -4.33 4.33 -28.27
N ALA A 97 -3.95 3.19 -27.68
CA ALA A 97 -3.94 1.88 -28.34
C ALA A 97 -4.01 0.76 -27.29
N ASP A 98 -4.60 -0.37 -27.66
CA ASP A 98 -4.76 -1.52 -26.77
C ASP A 98 -3.48 -2.33 -26.58
N ASP A 99 -3.42 -3.06 -25.47
CA ASP A 99 -2.36 -4.00 -25.11
C ASP A 99 -0.97 -3.36 -25.00
N VAL A 100 -0.91 -2.08 -24.66
CA VAL A 100 0.37 -1.40 -24.40
C VAL A 100 0.98 -1.92 -23.10
N THR A 101 2.28 -2.20 -23.14
CA THR A 101 3.06 -2.63 -21.98
C THR A 101 4.08 -1.56 -21.62
N ILE A 102 4.06 -1.11 -20.38
CA ILE A 102 5.03 -0.16 -19.81
C ILE A 102 5.79 -0.89 -18.72
N ARG A 103 7.12 -0.90 -18.78
CA ARG A 103 7.95 -1.50 -17.74
C ARG A 103 9.27 -0.77 -17.55
N ASN A 104 9.82 -0.84 -16.35
CA ASN A 104 11.13 -0.24 -16.01
C ASN A 104 11.25 1.24 -16.41
N SER A 105 10.16 1.99 -16.39
CA SER A 105 10.08 3.31 -17.03
C SER A 105 9.77 4.42 -16.02
N VAL A 106 10.10 5.65 -16.39
CA VAL A 106 9.76 6.86 -15.61
C VAL A 106 8.89 7.77 -16.47
N ILE A 107 7.77 8.20 -15.92
CA ILE A 107 6.84 9.13 -16.54
C ILE A 107 6.73 10.34 -15.61
N ASP A 108 7.08 11.54 -16.09
CA ASP A 108 7.10 12.75 -15.25
C ASP A 108 5.71 13.36 -15.00
N GLY A 109 4.73 13.04 -15.86
CA GLY A 109 3.33 13.43 -15.71
C GLY A 109 2.41 12.23 -15.43
N ASP A 110 1.14 12.36 -15.79
CA ASP A 110 0.13 11.30 -15.63
C ASP A 110 0.22 10.23 -16.74
N VAL A 111 -0.34 9.04 -16.46
CA VAL A 111 -0.63 7.99 -17.44
C VAL A 111 -2.13 7.96 -17.70
N ILE A 112 -2.53 8.32 -18.91
CA ILE A 112 -3.93 8.50 -19.30
C ILE A 112 -4.25 7.55 -20.46
N ASN A 113 -5.21 6.65 -20.28
CA ASN A 113 -5.67 5.73 -21.33
C ASN A 113 -7.06 6.04 -21.89
N ALA A 114 -7.64 7.20 -21.57
CA ALA A 114 -8.94 7.63 -22.06
C ALA A 114 -8.80 8.60 -23.23
N ASP A 115 -9.62 8.43 -24.26
CA ASP A 115 -9.77 9.32 -25.41
C ASP A 115 -11.27 9.53 -25.69
N GLY A 116 -11.82 10.59 -25.11
CA GLY A 116 -13.27 10.82 -25.11
C GLY A 116 -14.02 9.67 -24.40
N PRO A 117 -15.02 9.03 -25.04
CA PRO A 117 -15.77 7.92 -24.45
C PRO A 117 -15.03 6.57 -24.51
N GLN A 118 -13.88 6.51 -25.19
CA GLN A 118 -13.11 5.28 -25.37
C GLN A 118 -11.97 5.21 -24.34
N SER A 119 -11.64 4.00 -23.92
CA SER A 119 -10.46 3.71 -23.10
C SER A 119 -9.73 2.45 -23.57
N PHE A 120 -8.41 2.42 -23.39
CA PHE A 120 -7.52 1.42 -23.98
C PHE A 120 -6.81 0.56 -22.93
N ARG A 121 -6.73 -0.75 -23.16
CA ARG A 121 -6.10 -1.68 -22.22
C ARG A 121 -4.58 -1.45 -22.15
N PHE A 122 -4.02 -1.47 -20.94
CA PHE A 122 -2.56 -1.44 -20.77
C PHE A 122 -2.08 -2.15 -19.50
N THR A 123 -0.79 -2.43 -19.46
CA THR A 123 -0.10 -2.89 -18.25
C THR A 123 1.07 -1.97 -17.93
N ILE A 124 1.28 -1.68 -16.65
CA ILE A 124 2.39 -0.89 -16.15
C ILE A 124 3.04 -1.63 -14.98
N THR A 125 4.33 -1.89 -15.09
CA THR A 125 5.08 -2.66 -14.09
C THR A 125 6.39 -1.98 -13.77
N ASP A 126 6.85 -2.05 -12.52
CA ASP A 126 8.20 -1.60 -12.16
C ASP A 126 8.52 -0.19 -12.72
N SER A 127 7.58 0.75 -12.58
CA SER A 127 7.66 2.07 -13.21
C SER A 127 7.27 3.16 -12.24
N THR A 128 7.87 4.33 -12.40
CA THR A 128 7.59 5.52 -11.59
C THR A 128 6.71 6.48 -12.38
N VAL A 129 5.66 7.00 -11.75
CA VAL A 129 4.74 7.98 -12.32
C VAL A 129 4.69 9.22 -11.43
N GLY A 130 4.91 10.37 -12.04
CA GLY A 130 4.97 11.68 -11.40
C GLY A 130 6.33 12.01 -10.78
N THR A 131 6.45 13.24 -10.29
CA THR A 131 7.69 13.80 -9.74
C THR A 131 7.44 14.46 -8.39
N THR A 132 8.42 14.50 -7.50
CA THR A 132 8.28 15.18 -6.19
C THR A 132 8.40 16.71 -6.27
N GLY A 133 8.72 17.27 -7.44
CA GLY A 133 8.94 18.71 -7.62
C GLY A 133 7.67 19.54 -7.81
N LYS A 134 6.54 18.88 -8.10
CA LYS A 134 5.23 19.50 -8.33
C LYS A 134 4.13 18.60 -7.77
N CYS A 135 2.97 19.19 -7.52
CA CYS A 135 1.76 18.45 -7.18
C CYS A 135 0.75 18.60 -8.31
N GLU A 136 0.51 17.52 -9.05
CA GLU A 136 -0.47 17.50 -10.14
C GLU A 136 -1.90 17.32 -9.58
N PRO A 137 -2.91 18.03 -10.12
CA PRO A 137 -4.31 17.85 -9.72
C PRO A 137 -4.87 16.46 -10.06
N LEU A 138 -4.38 15.89 -11.15
CA LEU A 138 -5.01 14.77 -11.80
C LEU A 138 -4.49 13.44 -11.24
N PRO A 139 -5.25 12.34 -11.44
CA PRO A 139 -4.78 11.01 -11.08
C PRO A 139 -3.48 10.67 -11.79
N GLY A 140 -2.51 10.13 -11.05
CA GLY A 140 -1.26 9.65 -11.63
C GLY A 140 -1.49 8.56 -12.68
N ILE A 141 -2.38 7.60 -12.43
CA ILE A 141 -2.69 6.52 -13.37
C ILE A 141 -4.20 6.34 -13.49
N GLY A 142 -4.69 6.28 -14.72
CA GLY A 142 -6.09 6.03 -15.01
C GLY A 142 -6.32 5.53 -16.43
N HIS A 143 -7.54 5.09 -16.76
CA HIS A 143 -8.82 5.23 -16.07
C HIS A 143 -9.46 3.86 -15.77
N ASP A 144 -9.37 2.89 -16.67
CA ASP A 144 -9.90 1.53 -16.53
C ASP A 144 -9.06 0.50 -17.33
N LYS A 145 -9.41 -0.80 -17.30
CA LYS A 145 -8.77 -1.88 -18.09
C LYS A 145 -7.24 -1.96 -17.95
N TYR A 146 -6.70 -1.59 -16.80
CA TYR A 146 -5.27 -1.56 -16.57
C TYR A 146 -4.81 -2.46 -15.45
N LYS A 147 -3.57 -2.92 -15.58
CA LYS A 147 -2.85 -3.61 -14.50
C LYS A 147 -1.64 -2.79 -14.08
N ALA A 148 -1.56 -2.43 -12.81
CA ALA A 148 -0.42 -1.78 -12.20
C ALA A 148 0.25 -2.73 -11.20
N THR A 149 1.55 -2.97 -11.33
CA THR A 149 2.29 -3.84 -10.41
C THR A 149 3.65 -3.27 -10.03
N ARG A 150 3.92 -3.13 -8.74
CA ARG A 150 5.17 -2.53 -8.21
C ARG A 150 5.46 -1.13 -8.76
N VAL A 151 4.40 -0.36 -8.97
CA VAL A 151 4.48 1.03 -9.45
C VAL A 151 4.67 1.96 -8.26
N LEU A 152 5.44 3.03 -8.48
CA LEU A 152 5.55 4.16 -7.55
C LEU A 152 4.82 5.36 -8.15
N VAL A 153 3.75 5.81 -7.50
CA VAL A 153 3.04 7.05 -7.85
C VAL A 153 3.39 8.13 -6.82
N GLN A 154 3.78 9.32 -7.29
CA GLN A 154 4.17 10.43 -6.43
C GLN A 154 3.87 11.79 -7.06
N GLY A 155 3.63 12.81 -6.25
CA GLY A 155 3.41 14.16 -6.78
C GLY A 155 2.09 14.35 -7.51
N HIS A 156 1.10 13.53 -7.18
CA HIS A 156 -0.28 13.68 -7.63
C HIS A 156 -1.21 13.85 -6.42
N SER A 157 -2.28 14.60 -6.64
CA SER A 157 -3.37 14.76 -5.68
C SER A 157 -4.19 13.48 -5.61
N ASP A 158 -4.43 12.86 -6.76
CA ASP A 158 -5.06 11.54 -6.85
C ASP A 158 -4.02 10.49 -7.29
N GLY A 159 -4.03 9.31 -6.67
CA GLY A 159 -3.11 8.22 -7.03
C GLY A 159 -3.59 7.44 -8.26
N PHE A 160 -4.54 6.54 -8.01
CA PHE A 160 -5.10 5.64 -9.02
C PHE A 160 -6.57 5.97 -9.28
N ARG A 161 -6.94 6.09 -10.56
CA ARG A 161 -8.33 6.26 -10.98
C ARG A 161 -8.96 4.93 -11.36
N VAL A 162 -10.23 4.75 -10.98
CA VAL A 162 -11.10 3.65 -11.39
C VAL A 162 -12.37 4.23 -12.01
N SER A 163 -12.42 4.26 -13.34
CA SER A 163 -13.50 4.82 -14.16
C SER A 163 -13.96 3.84 -15.23
N GLY A 164 -14.23 2.59 -14.83
CA GLY A 164 -14.67 1.52 -15.70
C GLY A 164 -14.33 0.13 -15.15
N ASP A 165 -14.28 -0.86 -16.04
CA ASP A 165 -14.09 -2.27 -15.70
C ASP A 165 -12.60 -2.65 -15.60
N ASP A 166 -12.32 -3.81 -14.99
CA ASP A 166 -11.06 -4.55 -15.07
C ASP A 166 -9.81 -3.75 -14.63
N VAL A 167 -9.84 -3.19 -13.41
CA VAL A 167 -8.68 -2.52 -12.81
C VAL A 167 -8.03 -3.41 -11.76
N GLU A 168 -6.72 -3.63 -11.91
CA GLU A 168 -5.91 -4.43 -10.99
C GLU A 168 -4.67 -3.66 -10.58
N ILE A 169 -4.53 -3.39 -9.28
CA ILE A 169 -3.38 -2.67 -8.72
C ILE A 169 -2.81 -3.52 -7.60
N ARG A 170 -1.54 -3.91 -7.76
CA ARG A 170 -0.84 -4.80 -6.84
C ARG A 170 0.53 -4.30 -6.47
N ASP A 171 0.97 -4.63 -5.27
CA ASP A 171 2.36 -4.47 -4.84
C ASP A 171 2.91 -3.05 -5.05
N SER A 172 2.02 -2.05 -5.14
CA SER A 172 2.34 -0.70 -5.58
C SER A 172 2.33 0.28 -4.42
N TYR A 173 3.00 1.40 -4.60
CA TYR A 173 3.14 2.44 -3.61
C TYR A 173 2.63 3.77 -4.18
N VAL A 174 1.89 4.51 -3.37
CA VAL A 174 1.53 5.89 -3.70
C VAL A 174 1.78 6.81 -2.51
N LYS A 175 2.43 7.95 -2.79
CA LYS A 175 2.54 9.08 -1.85
C LYS A 175 1.88 10.31 -2.44
N LEU A 176 0.83 10.76 -1.77
CA LEU A 176 0.03 11.88 -2.26
C LEU A 176 0.58 13.22 -1.78
N CYS A 177 0.28 14.23 -2.58
CA CYS A 177 0.34 15.62 -2.21
C CYS A 177 -1.08 16.21 -2.34
N SER A 178 -1.25 17.50 -2.08
CA SER A 178 -2.48 18.20 -2.46
C SER A 178 -2.18 19.67 -2.72
N ARG A 179 -3.05 20.31 -3.50
CA ARG A 179 -3.16 21.76 -3.60
C ARG A 179 -4.44 22.21 -2.91
N ALA A 180 -4.56 23.51 -2.66
CA ALA A 180 -5.72 24.07 -1.97
C ALA A 180 -7.02 23.75 -2.73
N GLY A 181 -7.98 23.15 -2.02
CA GLY A 181 -9.28 22.74 -2.58
C GLY A 181 -9.29 21.43 -3.36
N ASP A 182 -8.16 20.71 -3.42
CA ASP A 182 -8.15 19.36 -3.99
C ASP A 182 -8.92 18.36 -3.11
N HIS A 183 -9.39 17.29 -3.72
CA HIS A 183 -10.02 16.15 -3.06
C HIS A 183 -9.10 14.95 -3.15
N SER A 184 -7.89 15.07 -2.59
CA SER A 184 -6.85 14.06 -2.77
C SER A 184 -7.37 12.68 -2.37
N ASP A 185 -7.16 11.70 -3.25
CA ASP A 185 -7.52 10.29 -3.03
C ASP A 185 -6.41 9.32 -3.46
N GLY A 186 -6.08 8.33 -2.64
CA GLY A 186 -5.04 7.35 -3.00
C GLY A 186 -5.48 6.42 -4.13
N ILE A 187 -6.72 5.99 -4.05
CA ILE A 187 -7.47 5.36 -5.13
C ILE A 187 -8.89 5.92 -5.12
N GLN A 188 -9.37 6.35 -6.29
CA GLN A 188 -10.69 6.94 -6.45
C GLN A 188 -11.54 6.18 -7.46
N ALA A 189 -12.72 5.73 -7.05
CA ALA A 189 -13.77 5.32 -7.98
C ALA A 189 -14.56 6.55 -8.44
N TYR A 190 -14.62 6.76 -9.76
CA TYR A 190 -15.46 7.80 -10.37
C TYR A 190 -15.99 7.29 -11.71
N ASN A 191 -17.29 6.97 -11.76
CA ASN A 191 -17.87 6.13 -12.80
C ASN A 191 -17.18 4.76 -12.88
N GLY A 192 -17.06 4.09 -11.73
CA GLY A 192 -16.46 2.77 -11.65
C GLY A 192 -17.25 1.71 -12.44
N GLY A 193 -16.64 0.55 -12.61
CA GLY A 193 -17.23 -0.60 -13.29
C GLY A 193 -17.02 -1.89 -12.49
N LYS A 194 -16.99 -3.02 -13.21
CA LYS A 194 -16.83 -4.35 -12.64
C LYS A 194 -15.37 -4.74 -12.49
N GLY A 195 -15.04 -5.35 -11.35
CA GLY A 195 -13.81 -6.12 -11.19
C GLY A 195 -12.62 -5.26 -10.82
N LEU A 196 -12.75 -4.55 -9.69
CA LEU A 196 -11.62 -3.84 -9.08
C LEU A 196 -10.90 -4.78 -8.10
N LEU A 197 -9.58 -4.88 -8.26
CA LEU A 197 -8.68 -5.45 -7.28
C LEU A 197 -7.61 -4.43 -6.86
N PHE A 198 -7.62 -4.07 -5.58
CA PHE A 198 -6.62 -3.24 -4.92
C PHE A 198 -5.95 -4.07 -3.81
N HIS A 199 -4.83 -4.71 -4.14
CA HIS A 199 -4.22 -5.73 -3.30
C HIS A 199 -2.76 -5.46 -2.95
N HIS A 200 -2.39 -5.57 -1.67
CA HIS A 200 -1.00 -5.48 -1.23
C HIS A 200 -0.29 -4.19 -1.66
N ASN A 201 -0.95 -3.04 -1.50
CA ASN A 201 -0.40 -1.73 -1.83
C ASN A 201 -0.11 -0.92 -0.56
N THR A 202 0.70 0.14 -0.70
CA THR A 202 0.88 1.15 0.34
C THR A 202 0.37 2.49 -0.14
N VAL A 203 -0.49 3.13 0.67
CA VAL A 203 -1.08 4.43 0.38
C VAL A 203 -0.74 5.40 1.51
N ASP A 204 0.09 6.40 1.20
CA ASP A 204 0.51 7.44 2.14
C ASP A 204 -0.06 8.80 1.76
N GLN A 205 -1.07 9.25 2.51
CA GLN A 205 -1.70 10.55 2.35
C GLN A 205 -1.35 11.53 3.48
N ARG A 206 -0.41 11.20 4.38
CA ARG A 206 -0.15 12.03 5.57
C ARG A 206 0.36 13.43 5.28
N GLU A 207 1.00 13.65 4.13
CA GLU A 207 1.54 14.96 3.73
C GLU A 207 0.55 15.81 2.92
N ALA A 208 -0.53 15.22 2.42
CA ALA A 208 -1.60 15.93 1.73
C ALA A 208 -2.49 16.66 2.77
N LYS A 209 -2.87 17.90 2.46
CA LYS A 209 -3.63 18.79 3.37
C LYS A 209 -5.12 18.87 3.02
N ASP A 210 -5.41 18.93 1.73
CA ASP A 210 -6.75 18.98 1.14
C ASP A 210 -7.05 17.57 0.62
N ILE A 211 -7.78 16.80 1.43
CA ILE A 211 -7.86 15.35 1.34
C ILE A 211 -9.28 14.84 1.47
N THR A 212 -9.57 13.72 0.80
CA THR A 212 -10.75 12.90 1.04
C THR A 212 -10.32 11.59 1.71
N ALA A 213 -9.78 10.61 0.98
CA ALA A 213 -9.32 9.35 1.58
C ALA A 213 -8.20 8.64 0.80
N PRO A 214 -7.28 7.93 1.49
CA PRO A 214 -6.39 6.95 0.88
C PRO A 214 -7.13 5.92 0.02
N VAL A 215 -8.28 5.42 0.49
CA VAL A 215 -9.14 4.51 -0.26
C VAL A 215 -10.54 5.10 -0.34
N PHE A 216 -10.89 5.68 -1.49
CA PHE A 216 -12.19 6.28 -1.77
C PHE A 216 -12.93 5.54 -2.89
N LEU A 217 -13.67 4.52 -2.52
CA LEU A 217 -14.45 3.66 -3.42
C LEU A 217 -15.93 3.83 -3.12
N VAL A 218 -16.43 5.05 -3.38
CA VAL A 218 -17.82 5.47 -3.12
C VAL A 218 -18.51 5.77 -4.44
N ASP A 219 -19.02 4.73 -5.11
CA ASP A 219 -19.59 4.86 -6.44
C ASP A 219 -20.61 3.74 -6.74
N GLU A 220 -21.83 4.12 -7.15
CA GLU A 220 -22.95 3.19 -7.37
C GLU A 220 -22.85 2.33 -8.63
N LYS A 221 -21.93 2.67 -9.55
CA LYS A 221 -21.66 1.92 -10.78
C LYS A 221 -20.62 0.83 -10.56
N SER A 222 -19.74 1.03 -9.57
CA SER A 222 -18.77 0.04 -9.14
C SER A 222 -19.42 -1.29 -8.79
N ARG A 223 -18.79 -2.40 -9.20
CA ARG A 223 -19.26 -3.76 -8.94
C ARG A 223 -18.08 -4.70 -8.71
N ASP A 224 -18.21 -5.62 -7.75
CA ASP A 224 -17.16 -6.60 -7.44
C ASP A 224 -15.82 -5.92 -7.07
N VAL A 225 -15.82 -5.24 -5.91
CA VAL A 225 -14.70 -4.48 -5.35
C VAL A 225 -13.96 -5.31 -4.31
N VAL A 226 -12.64 -5.43 -4.46
CA VAL A 226 -11.76 -6.17 -3.55
C VAL A 226 -10.59 -5.29 -3.11
N VAL A 227 -10.54 -4.98 -1.82
CA VAL A 227 -9.49 -4.19 -1.16
C VAL A 227 -8.83 -5.07 -0.11
N THR A 228 -7.60 -5.54 -0.38
CA THR A 228 -6.97 -6.54 0.49
C THR A 228 -5.51 -6.28 0.77
N ASP A 229 -5.10 -6.55 2.01
CA ASP A 229 -3.68 -6.58 2.40
C ASP A 229 -2.93 -5.26 2.15
N ASN A 230 -3.62 -4.11 2.15
CA ASN A 230 -2.98 -2.82 1.92
C ASN A 230 -2.49 -2.20 3.23
N LEU A 231 -1.39 -1.45 3.18
CA LEU A 231 -0.94 -0.53 4.23
C LEU A 231 -1.46 0.88 3.94
N VAL A 232 -2.29 1.41 4.82
CA VAL A 232 -3.04 2.65 4.62
C VAL A 232 -2.74 3.67 5.71
N MET A 233 -2.50 4.93 5.33
CA MET A 233 -2.28 6.02 6.30
C MET A 233 -2.72 7.38 5.77
N GLY A 234 -3.30 8.20 6.65
CA GLY A 234 -3.88 9.49 6.29
C GLY A 234 -5.39 9.45 6.07
N GLY A 235 -5.94 10.53 5.51
CA GLY A 235 -7.35 10.64 5.15
C GLY A 235 -8.24 11.32 6.18
N THR A 236 -9.42 11.74 5.72
CA THR A 236 -10.51 12.14 6.62
C THR A 236 -11.07 10.90 7.33
N TYR A 237 -11.69 10.03 6.54
CA TYR A 237 -11.87 8.61 6.82
C TYR A 237 -10.95 7.81 5.91
N SER A 238 -10.07 6.97 6.47
CA SER A 238 -8.99 6.37 5.66
C SER A 238 -9.48 5.35 4.63
N ILE A 239 -10.48 4.55 5.00
CA ILE A 239 -11.06 3.53 4.13
C ILE A 239 -12.57 3.78 3.98
N GLN A 240 -12.97 4.07 2.74
CA GLN A 240 -14.35 4.25 2.34
C GLN A 240 -14.70 3.32 1.18
N VAL A 241 -15.48 2.28 1.47
CA VAL A 241 -16.04 1.36 0.47
C VAL A 241 -17.55 1.37 0.63
N ARG A 242 -18.23 2.05 -0.30
CA ARG A 242 -19.68 2.33 -0.25
C ARG A 242 -20.29 2.28 -1.64
N ASN A 243 -21.60 2.08 -1.71
CA ASN A 243 -22.45 2.07 -2.91
C ASN A 243 -22.14 1.00 -3.96
N ALA A 244 -21.01 0.29 -3.87
CA ALA A 244 -20.65 -0.74 -4.81
C ALA A 244 -21.69 -1.89 -4.84
N ARG A 245 -21.89 -2.48 -6.01
CA ARG A 245 -22.80 -3.61 -6.22
C ARG A 245 -22.02 -4.94 -6.20
N GLY A 246 -22.75 -6.04 -6.08
CA GLY A 246 -22.14 -7.37 -6.09
C GLY A 246 -21.22 -7.60 -4.89
N ARG A 247 -20.08 -8.22 -5.12
CA ARG A 247 -19.14 -8.59 -4.06
C ARG A 247 -18.36 -7.37 -3.56
N GLN A 248 -18.34 -7.15 -2.25
CA GLN A 248 -17.49 -6.14 -1.59
C GLN A 248 -16.61 -6.84 -0.56
N VAL A 249 -15.29 -6.76 -0.72
CA VAL A 249 -14.32 -7.42 0.18
C VAL A 249 -13.33 -6.40 0.70
N VAL A 250 -13.20 -6.30 2.02
CA VAL A 250 -12.17 -5.49 2.67
C VAL A 250 -11.49 -6.36 3.73
N ARG A 251 -10.32 -6.92 3.40
CA ARG A 251 -9.66 -7.92 4.27
C ARG A 251 -8.16 -7.73 4.42
N GLY A 252 -7.64 -8.04 5.60
CA GLY A 252 -6.19 -8.08 5.85
C GLY A 252 -5.49 -6.73 5.79
N ASN A 253 -6.21 -5.62 5.62
CA ASN A 253 -5.59 -4.30 5.48
C ASN A 253 -5.05 -3.83 6.83
N LYS A 254 -3.89 -3.19 6.79
CA LYS A 254 -3.24 -2.57 7.93
C LYS A 254 -3.37 -1.06 7.83
N LEU A 255 -3.93 -0.43 8.86
CA LEU A 255 -4.15 1.00 8.90
C LEU A 255 -3.29 1.60 10.01
N VAL A 256 -2.49 2.62 9.69
CA VAL A 256 -1.60 3.26 10.67
C VAL A 256 -2.43 4.00 11.71
N ASP A 257 -2.33 3.57 12.97
CA ASP A 257 -3.11 4.09 14.09
C ASP A 257 -2.99 5.62 14.21
N LYS A 258 -4.13 6.29 14.39
CA LYS A 258 -4.27 7.74 14.54
C LYS A 258 -3.71 8.57 13.37
N SER A 259 -3.56 7.97 12.19
CA SER A 259 -3.15 8.73 11.00
C SER A 259 -4.29 9.47 10.29
N TRP A 260 -5.54 9.27 10.71
CA TRP A 260 -6.74 9.89 10.14
C TRP A 260 -7.17 11.18 10.84
N VAL A 261 -8.05 11.96 10.20
CA VAL A 261 -8.64 13.18 10.78
C VAL A 261 -9.93 12.90 11.56
N TYR A 262 -10.89 12.18 10.97
CA TYR A 262 -12.21 11.94 11.58
C TYR A 262 -12.34 10.54 12.16
N GLY A 263 -12.04 9.52 11.36
CA GLY A 263 -12.11 8.13 11.77
C GLY A 263 -11.30 7.23 10.84
N PRO A 264 -11.07 5.97 11.20
CA PRO A 264 -10.30 5.09 10.34
C PRO A 264 -11.13 4.54 9.16
N VAL A 265 -12.46 4.45 9.31
CA VAL A 265 -13.37 3.79 8.34
C VAL A 265 -14.71 4.52 8.28
N ASP A 266 -15.25 4.70 7.07
CA ASP A 266 -16.67 4.96 6.79
C ASP A 266 -17.12 4.09 5.59
N SER A 267 -17.63 2.90 5.85
CA SER A 267 -17.95 1.86 4.85
C SER A 267 -19.26 1.13 5.15
N GLU A 268 -19.83 0.47 4.13
CA GLU A 268 -21.09 -0.30 4.23
C GLU A 268 -20.87 -1.67 4.90
N CYS A 269 -20.85 -1.70 6.24
CA CYS A 269 -20.47 -2.90 6.99
C CYS A 269 -21.39 -4.11 6.78
N ALA A 270 -22.68 -3.90 6.56
CA ALA A 270 -23.64 -4.99 6.34
C ALA A 270 -23.46 -5.69 4.97
N ARG A 271 -22.83 -5.00 4.01
CA ARG A 271 -22.64 -5.47 2.63
C ARG A 271 -21.18 -5.86 2.33
N THR A 272 -20.27 -5.44 3.19
CA THR A 272 -18.83 -5.65 3.04
C THR A 272 -18.37 -6.86 3.82
N GLU A 273 -17.69 -7.77 3.13
CA GLU A 273 -16.94 -8.84 3.76
C GLU A 273 -15.70 -8.26 4.45
N TRP A 274 -15.88 -7.85 5.71
CA TRP A 274 -14.85 -7.22 6.52
C TRP A 274 -14.19 -8.21 7.48
N ALA A 275 -12.91 -8.52 7.27
CA ALA A 275 -12.22 -9.48 8.15
C ALA A 275 -10.69 -9.27 8.20
N GLY A 276 -10.10 -9.52 9.38
CA GLY A 276 -8.64 -9.54 9.53
C GLY A 276 -7.94 -8.20 9.28
N ASN A 277 -8.68 -7.09 9.27
CA ASN A 277 -8.07 -5.76 9.18
C ASN A 277 -7.54 -5.33 10.56
N GLU A 278 -6.42 -4.62 10.58
CA GLU A 278 -5.67 -4.29 11.81
C GLU A 278 -5.28 -2.82 11.86
N LEU A 279 -5.34 -2.23 13.05
CA LEU A 279 -4.64 -0.99 13.37
C LEU A 279 -3.19 -1.33 13.72
N VAL A 280 -2.23 -0.59 13.16
CA VAL A 280 -0.80 -0.86 13.32
C VAL A 280 -0.01 0.41 13.61
N THR A 281 1.21 0.25 14.12
CA THR A 281 2.24 1.29 14.09
C THR A 281 3.32 0.91 13.08
N ILE A 282 4.02 1.92 12.53
CA ILE A 282 5.10 1.72 11.56
C ILE A 282 6.35 2.51 11.96
N ASP A 283 7.50 2.11 11.43
CA ASP A 283 8.71 2.93 11.43
C ASP A 283 8.76 3.88 10.20
N GLU A 284 9.84 4.67 10.09
CA GLU A 284 10.07 5.59 8.97
C GLU A 284 10.24 4.89 7.61
N ASN A 285 10.51 3.58 7.62
CA ASN A 285 10.69 2.75 6.43
C ASN A 285 9.43 1.95 6.09
N TYR A 286 8.27 2.35 6.63
CA TYR A 286 6.97 1.71 6.41
C TYR A 286 6.89 0.28 6.94
N ARG A 287 7.82 -0.15 7.81
CA ARG A 287 7.75 -1.48 8.42
C ARG A 287 6.76 -1.45 9.56
N VAL A 288 5.84 -2.41 9.58
CA VAL A 288 4.93 -2.62 10.72
C VAL A 288 5.76 -2.99 11.95
N THR A 289 5.65 -2.19 13.01
CA THR A 289 6.40 -2.37 14.26
C THR A 289 5.55 -2.99 15.37
N SER A 290 4.24 -2.75 15.38
CA SER A 290 3.31 -3.46 16.26
C SER A 290 1.87 -3.43 15.73
N ILE A 291 1.08 -4.43 16.14
CA ILE A 291 -0.37 -4.46 15.96
C ILE A 291 -1.01 -3.80 17.19
N VAL A 292 -1.76 -2.72 16.97
CA VAL A 292 -2.47 -1.98 18.02
C VAL A 292 -3.77 -2.68 18.40
N GLY A 293 -4.47 -3.24 17.41
CA GLY A 293 -5.72 -3.94 17.62
C GLY A 293 -6.49 -4.20 16.32
N PRO A 294 -7.68 -4.79 16.39
CA PRO A 294 -8.51 -4.98 15.21
C PRO A 294 -8.98 -3.64 14.65
N LEU A 295 -8.94 -3.50 13.34
CA LEU A 295 -9.63 -2.42 12.64
C LEU A 295 -11.08 -2.86 12.38
N ALA A 296 -12.00 -2.35 13.20
CA ALA A 296 -13.43 -2.62 13.03
C ALA A 296 -14.00 -1.87 11.81
N CYS A 297 -15.00 -2.47 11.16
CA CYS A 297 -15.81 -1.74 10.21
C CYS A 297 -16.67 -0.70 10.95
N ALA A 298 -16.80 0.49 10.38
CA ALA A 298 -17.70 1.54 10.82
C ALA A 298 -18.24 2.29 9.59
N GLY A 299 -19.41 2.91 9.70
CA GLY A 299 -20.06 3.65 8.61
C GLY A 299 -21.55 3.30 8.47
N GLU A 300 -22.26 4.02 7.60
CA GLU A 300 -23.69 3.79 7.36
C GLU A 300 -23.94 2.43 6.69
N SER A 301 -24.96 1.73 7.21
CA SER A 301 -25.51 0.48 6.69
C SER A 301 -26.64 0.69 5.69
#